data_AF-A0A954TU44-F1
#
_entry.id   AF-A0A954TU44-F1
#
_cell.length_a   1.000
_cell.length_b   1.000
_cell.length_c   1.000
_cell.angle_alpha   90.00
_cell.angle_beta   90.00
_cell.angle_gamma   90.00
#
_symmetry.space_group_name_H-M   'P 1'
#
loop_
_entity.id
_entity.type
_entity.pdbx_description
1 polymer ?
#
loop_
_entity_poly.entity_id
_entity_poly.type
_entity_poly.pdbx_seq_one_letter_code
_entity_poly.pdbx_strand_id
1 'polypeptide(L)' 'MNPCEYEYDVLVIGAGHAGTEAALAAARMGAKVALLTTNLD' A
#
# COMPACT_ATOMS: atom_id res chain seq x y z
N MET A 1 -12.86 -22.21 -4.67
CA MET A 1 -11.82 -21.19 -4.90
C MET A 1 -11.57 -20.56 -3.54
N ASN A 2 -10.39 -20.76 -2.96
CA ASN A 2 -10.09 -20.14 -1.67
C ASN A 2 -9.97 -18.62 -1.89
N PRO A 3 -10.54 -17.77 -1.01
CA PRO A 3 -10.33 -16.34 -1.12
C PRO A 3 -8.84 -16.04 -0.96
N CYS A 4 -8.27 -15.25 -1.87
CA CYS A 4 -6.94 -14.68 -1.67
C CYS A 4 -7.09 -13.54 -0.67
N GLU A 5 -6.83 -13.81 0.59
CA GLU A 5 -6.86 -12.80 1.65
C GLU A 5 -5.51 -12.08 1.72
N TYR A 6 -5.57 -10.75 1.72
CA TYR A 6 -4.40 -9.88 1.88
C TYR A 6 -4.57 -9.02 3.13
N GLU A 7 -3.70 -9.22 4.11
CA GLU A 7 -3.69 -8.42 5.34
C GLU A 7 -2.62 -7.33 5.25
N TYR A 8 -3.03 -6.07 5.43
CA TYR A 8 -2.16 -4.90 5.51
C TYR A 8 -2.69 -3.95 6.58
N ASP A 9 -1.80 -3.25 7.29
CA ASP A 9 -2.17 -2.23 8.27
C ASP A 9 -2.54 -0.91 7.59
N VAL A 10 -1.87 -0.61 6.47
CA VAL A 10 -2.08 0.63 5.69
C VAL A 10 -2.11 0.31 4.21
N LEU A 11 -3.13 0.82 3.52
CA LEU A 11 -3.26 0.77 2.07
C LEU A 11 -3.16 2.18 1.49
N VAL A 12 -2.18 2.42 0.62
CA VAL A 12 -1.99 3.69 -0.08
C VAL A 12 -2.34 3.52 -1.55
N ILE A 13 -3.29 4.32 -2.03
CA ILE A 13 -3.74 4.31 -3.43
C ILE A 13 -3.19 5.55 -4.14
N GLY A 14 -2.35 5.33 -5.16
CA GLY A 14 -1.65 6.34 -5.94
C GLY A 14 -0.15 6.41 -5.61
N ALA A 15 0.72 6.03 -6.56
CA ALA A 15 2.18 6.05 -6.41
C ALA A 15 2.84 7.38 -6.85
N GLY A 16 2.17 8.51 -6.57
CA GLY A 16 2.77 9.85 -6.76
C GLY A 16 3.73 10.21 -5.63
N HIS A 17 4.27 11.44 -5.64
CA HIS A 17 5.19 11.93 -4.60
C HIS A 17 4.61 11.75 -3.18
N ALA A 18 3.41 12.30 -2.94
CA ALA A 18 2.76 12.22 -1.63
C ALA A 18 2.40 10.78 -1.22
N GLY A 19 1.96 9.94 -2.16
CA GLY A 19 1.62 8.55 -1.86
C GLY A 19 2.85 7.70 -1.51
N THR A 20 3.95 7.92 -2.22
CA THR A 20 5.22 7.25 -1.93
C THR A 20 5.78 7.66 -0.58
N GLU A 21 5.75 8.96 -0.25
CA GLU A 21 6.17 9.46 1.06
C GLU A 21 5.27 8.94 2.20
N ALA A 22 3.95 8.90 2.00
CA ALA A 22 3.01 8.35 2.98
C ALA A 22 3.23 6.85 3.22
N ALA A 23 3.45 6.07 2.17
CA ALA A 23 3.74 4.64 2.29
C ALA A 23 5.07 4.40 3.02
N LEU A 24 6.11 5.18 2.69
CA LEU A 24 7.41 5.11 3.35
C LEU A 24 7.32 5.49 4.83
N ALA A 25 6.57 6.54 5.17
CA ALA A 25 6.37 6.97 6.55
C ALA A 25 5.67 5.88 7.38
N ALA A 26 4.58 5.32 6.86
CA ALA A 26 3.85 4.22 7.52
C ALA A 26 4.73 2.97 7.70
N ALA A 27 5.50 2.59 6.68
CA ALA A 27 6.42 1.45 6.76
C ALA A 27 7.53 1.68 7.80
N ARG A 28 8.07 2.91 7.90
CA ARG A 28 9.06 3.29 8.92
C ARG A 28 8.51 3.25 10.34
N MET A 29 7.20 3.42 10.50
CA MET A 29 6.51 3.24 11.78
C MET A 29 6.23 1.76 12.10
N GLY A 30 6.63 0.82 11.22
CA GLY A 30 6.48 -0.61 11.43
C GLY A 30 5.18 -1.20 10.86
N ALA A 31 4.38 -0.42 10.14
CA ALA A 31 3.15 -0.92 9.52
C ALA A 31 3.46 -1.83 8.31
N LYS A 32 2.65 -2.87 8.11
CA LYS A 32 2.60 -3.64 6.88
C LYS A 32 1.83 -2.84 5.83
N VAL A 33 2.55 -2.22 4.90
CA VAL A 33 1.98 -1.27 3.91
C VAL A 33 1.87 -1.91 2.53
N ALA A 34 0.76 -1.64 1.85
CA ALA A 34 0.63 -1.85 0.40
C ALA A 34 0.47 -0.49 -0.32
N LEU A 35 1.34 -0.22 -1.29
CA LEU A 35 1.25 0.92 -2.20
C LEU A 35 0.76 0.43 -3.56
N LEU A 36 -0.41 0.89 -3.96
CA LEU A 36 -1.03 0.54 -5.23
C LEU A 36 -1.06 1.76 -6.14
N THR A 37 -0.92 1.55 -7.44
CA THR A 37 -1.21 2.58 -8.45
C THR A 37 -2.31 2.06 -9.36
N THR A 38 -3.11 2.96 -9.92
CA THR A 38 -4.13 2.60 -10.91
C THR A 38 -3.45 2.29 -12.23
N ASN A 39 -2.94 1.07 -12.35
CA ASN A 39 -2.57 0.45 -13.62
C ASN A 39 -2.84 -1.05 -13.44
N LEU A 40 -3.94 -1.52 -14.01
CA LEU A 40 -4.48 -2.87 -13.84
C LEU A 40 -4.57 -3.63 -15.18
N ASP A 41 -3.93 -3.07 -16.20
CA ASP A 41 -3.77 -3.66 -17.53
C ASP A 41 -2.59 -4.65 -17.57
#